data_AF-A0A5C7PTI1-F1
#
_entry.id   AF-A0A5C7PTI1-F1
#
_cell.length_a   1.000
_cell.length_b   1.000
_cell.length_c   1.000
_cell.angle_alpha   90.00
_cell.angle_beta   90.00
_cell.angle_gamma   90.00
#
_symmetry.space_group_name_H-M   'P 1'
#
loop_
_entity.id
_entity.type
_entity.pdbx_description
1 polymer ?
#
loop_
_entity_poly.entity_id
_entity_poly.type
_entity_poly.pdbx_seq_one_letter_code
_entity_poly.pdbx_strand_id
1 'polypeptide(L)'
;MSNFASVRVSPDTVRRFSIQPPAPSEELVRKVEELEKKVRNLSRLTERIESLNRTVDQLTGFMLTVKHGRGGKTSKERDNEIEAIVRYVALQMKIEPERMFEMSKMDAASNARKVAMWVAYQFRPYILRDIARVFRRRDHATVFRAIRSMSNSQVALAQKLLDDYRRIHHAEAETAPGVNGTNAQGQGLAETDERAV
;
A
#
# COMPACT_ATOMS: atom_id res chain seq x y z
N MET A 1 -49.24 28.68 -40.93
CA MET A 1 -48.80 27.47 -40.17
C MET A 1 -47.85 26.71 -41.07
N SER A 2 -46.55 26.76 -40.76
CA SER A 2 -45.45 26.26 -41.58
C SER A 2 -45.26 24.76 -41.39
N ASN A 3 -45.69 23.97 -42.38
CA ASN A 3 -45.40 22.55 -42.45
C ASN A 3 -43.93 22.35 -42.85
N PHE A 4 -43.12 21.85 -41.91
CA PHE A 4 -41.83 21.26 -42.24
C PHE A 4 -42.08 20.00 -43.07
N ALA A 5 -41.94 20.10 -44.38
CA ALA A 5 -41.89 18.94 -45.25
C ALA A 5 -40.62 18.15 -44.94
N SER A 6 -40.77 16.93 -44.40
CA SER A 6 -39.65 16.01 -44.23
C SER A 6 -39.04 15.72 -45.60
N VAL A 7 -37.81 16.17 -45.84
CA VAL A 7 -37.04 15.75 -47.01
C VAL A 7 -36.79 14.25 -46.86
N ARG A 8 -37.58 13.44 -47.57
CA ARG A 8 -37.38 11.98 -47.65
C ARG A 8 -36.13 11.76 -48.49
N VAL A 9 -35.00 11.55 -47.81
CA VAL A 9 -33.77 11.08 -48.46
C VAL A 9 -34.06 9.68 -49.02
N SER A 10 -33.88 9.50 -50.33
CA SER A 10 -34.12 8.21 -50.97
C SER A 10 -33.13 7.16 -50.42
N PRO A 11 -33.53 5.88 -50.29
CA PRO A 11 -32.63 4.82 -49.84
C PRO A 11 -31.37 4.69 -50.71
N ASP A 12 -31.43 5.14 -51.97
CA ASP A 12 -30.28 5.17 -52.88
C ASP A 12 -29.24 6.25 -52.55
N THR A 13 -29.65 7.34 -51.89
CA THR A 13 -28.72 8.40 -51.47
C THR A 13 -27.84 7.95 -50.30
N VAL A 14 -28.34 7.06 -49.45
CA VAL A 14 -27.59 6.48 -48.31
C VAL A 14 -26.58 5.42 -48.78
N ARG A 15 -26.82 4.76 -49.92
CA ARG A 15 -25.93 3.73 -50.46
C ARG A 15 -24.64 4.27 -51.07
N ARG A 16 -24.58 5.54 -51.47
CA ARG A 16 -23.37 6.14 -52.08
C ARG A 16 -22.26 6.49 -51.10
N PHE A 17 -22.53 6.50 -49.79
CA PHE A 17 -21.53 6.79 -48.74
C PHE A 17 -21.22 5.59 -47.83
N SER A 18 -21.71 4.40 -48.18
CA SER A 18 -21.25 3.14 -47.60
C SER A 18 -19.86 2.81 -48.14
N ILE A 19 -18.86 3.57 -47.73
CA ILE A 19 -17.46 3.18 -47.85
C ILE A 19 -17.32 2.00 -46.91
N GLN A 20 -17.38 0.80 -47.47
CA GLN A 20 -17.00 -0.42 -46.76
C GLN A 20 -15.58 -0.15 -46.23
N PRO A 21 -15.32 -0.28 -44.91
CA PRO A 21 -13.99 -0.02 -44.38
C PRO A 21 -13.00 -0.86 -45.19
N PRO A 22 -11.88 -0.28 -45.66
CA PRO A 22 -10.91 -1.02 -46.44
C PRO A 22 -10.52 -2.26 -45.65
N ALA A 23 -10.46 -3.42 -46.34
CA ALA A 23 -10.06 -4.66 -45.71
C ALA A 23 -8.78 -4.41 -44.90
N PRO A 24 -8.74 -4.77 -43.60
CA PRO A 24 -7.58 -4.48 -42.78
C PRO A 24 -6.38 -5.14 -43.46
N SER A 25 -5.33 -4.35 -43.73
CA SER A 25 -4.09 -4.86 -44.30
C SER A 25 -3.63 -6.08 -43.48
N GLU A 26 -3.16 -7.14 -44.13
CA GLU A 26 -2.74 -8.38 -43.45
C GLU A 26 -1.75 -8.12 -42.29
N GLU A 27 -0.93 -7.07 -42.41
CA GLU A 27 -0.02 -6.61 -41.37
C GLU A 27 -0.75 -6.15 -40.09
N LEU A 28 -1.87 -5.44 -40.24
CA LEU A 28 -2.70 -4.98 -39.12
C LEU A 28 -3.36 -6.17 -38.42
N VAL A 29 -3.83 -7.16 -39.19
CA VAL A 29 -4.42 -8.40 -38.66
C VAL A 29 -3.37 -9.16 -37.84
N ARG A 30 -2.15 -9.32 -38.35
CA ARG A 30 -1.04 -9.95 -37.61
C ARG A 30 -0.67 -9.20 -36.33
N LYS A 31 -0.63 -7.86 -36.37
CA LYS A 31 -0.36 -7.03 -35.19
C LYS A 31 -1.45 -7.17 -34.13
N VAL A 32 -2.72 -7.22 -34.54
CA VAL A 32 -3.85 -7.47 -33.63
C VAL A 32 -3.74 -8.85 -32.99
N GLU A 33 -3.46 -9.91 -33.77
CA GLU A 33 -3.27 -11.26 -33.22
C GLU A 33 -2.08 -11.33 -32.23
N GLU A 34 -0.98 -10.64 -32.53
CA GLU A 34 0.17 -10.57 -31.63
C GLU A 34 -0.16 -9.83 -30.33
N LEU A 35 -0.88 -8.71 -30.43
CA LEU A 35 -1.36 -7.95 -29.27
C LEU A 35 -2.33 -8.78 -28.42
N GLU A 36 -3.25 -9.51 -29.04
CA GLU A 36 -4.15 -10.41 -28.32
C GLU A 36 -3.40 -11.54 -27.59
N LYS A 37 -2.33 -12.08 -28.19
CA LYS A 37 -1.46 -13.06 -27.51
C LYS A 37 -0.75 -12.43 -26.32
N LYS A 38 -0.22 -11.20 -26.47
CA LYS A 38 0.43 -10.45 -25.38
C LYS A 38 -0.55 -10.13 -24.25
N VAL A 39 -1.76 -9.68 -24.56
CA VAL A 39 -2.82 -9.43 -23.57
C VAL A 39 -3.17 -10.70 -22.82
N ARG A 40 -3.39 -11.83 -23.53
CA ARG A 40 -3.64 -13.13 -22.90
C ARG A 40 -2.50 -13.56 -21.97
N ASN A 41 -1.26 -13.31 -22.36
CA ASN A 41 -0.10 -13.62 -21.52
C ASN A 41 -0.03 -12.72 -20.27
N LEU A 42 -0.29 -11.42 -20.42
CA LEU A 42 -0.35 -10.48 -19.30
C LEU A 42 -1.46 -10.86 -18.31
N SER A 43 -2.64 -11.24 -18.80
CA SER A 43 -3.74 -11.72 -17.93
C SER A 43 -3.34 -12.94 -17.10
N ARG A 44 -2.62 -13.91 -17.68
CA ARG A 44 -2.10 -15.07 -16.94
C ARG A 44 -1.06 -14.68 -15.89
N LEU A 45 -0.20 -13.71 -16.20
CA LEU A 45 0.79 -13.21 -15.25
C LEU A 45 0.11 -12.48 -14.08
N THR A 46 -0.94 -11.68 -14.34
CA THR A 46 -1.69 -11.01 -13.28
C THR A 46 -2.39 -12.01 -12.36
N GLU A 47 -3.00 -13.06 -12.90
CA GLU A 47 -3.61 -14.15 -12.10
C GLU A 47 -2.56 -14.85 -11.22
N ARG A 48 -1.35 -15.06 -11.75
CA ARG A 48 -0.26 -15.67 -11.00
C ARG A 48 0.25 -14.77 -9.87
N ILE A 49 0.32 -13.45 -10.11
CA ILE A 49 0.67 -12.46 -9.09
C ILE A 49 -0.39 -12.45 -7.98
N GLU A 50 -1.68 -12.46 -8.33
CA GLU A 50 -2.75 -12.52 -7.34
C GLU A 50 -2.70 -13.81 -6.51
N SER A 51 -2.42 -14.95 -7.13
CA SER A 51 -2.24 -16.23 -6.44
C SER A 51 -1.09 -16.17 -5.45
N LEU A 52 0.07 -15.65 -5.87
CA LEU A 52 1.24 -15.46 -5.00
C LEU A 52 0.93 -14.53 -3.83
N ASN A 53 0.23 -13.42 -4.06
CA ASN A 53 -0.17 -12.49 -2.99
C ASN A 53 -1.04 -13.19 -1.93
N ARG A 54 -2.00 -14.05 -2.35
CA ARG A 54 -2.81 -14.84 -1.40
C ARG A 54 -1.95 -15.82 -0.59
N THR A 55 -0.97 -16.46 -1.20
CA THR A 55 -0.04 -17.36 -0.49
C THR A 55 0.85 -16.60 0.49
N VAL A 56 1.34 -15.42 0.11
CA VAL A 56 2.11 -14.53 1.00
C VAL A 56 1.25 -14.07 2.17
N ASP A 57 -0.02 -13.73 1.96
CA ASP A 57 -0.95 -13.37 3.03
C ASP A 57 -1.17 -14.55 4.00
N GLN A 58 -1.32 -15.77 3.48
CA GLN A 58 -1.46 -16.98 4.29
C GLN A 58 -0.19 -17.29 5.10
N LEU A 59 0.98 -17.23 4.47
CA LEU A 59 2.27 -17.44 5.12
C LEU A 59 2.56 -16.35 6.15
N THR A 60 2.20 -15.11 5.86
CA THR A 60 2.29 -14.00 6.82
C THR A 60 1.38 -14.30 8.00
N GLY A 61 0.12 -14.66 7.78
CA GLY A 61 -0.80 -15.07 8.84
C GLY A 61 -0.25 -16.22 9.70
N PHE A 62 0.37 -17.23 9.09
CA PHE A 62 0.97 -18.37 9.76
C PHE A 62 2.26 -18.02 10.52
N MET A 63 3.16 -17.24 9.93
CA MET A 63 4.37 -16.77 10.60
C MET A 63 4.04 -15.89 11.79
N LEU A 64 2.97 -15.09 11.68
CA LEU A 64 2.42 -14.38 12.80
C LEU A 64 2.00 -15.41 13.86
N THR A 65 1.08 -16.34 13.61
CA THR A 65 0.62 -17.31 14.63
C THR A 65 1.76 -18.13 15.26
N VAL A 66 2.76 -18.57 14.49
CA VAL A 66 3.90 -19.36 14.99
C VAL A 66 4.87 -18.51 15.85
N LYS A 67 5.14 -17.25 15.49
CA LYS A 67 5.94 -16.34 16.33
C LYS A 67 5.23 -15.87 17.61
N HIS A 68 3.94 -16.18 17.80
CA HIS A 68 3.21 -15.95 19.07
C HIS A 68 3.33 -17.09 20.07
N GLY A 69 4.10 -18.15 19.77
CA GLY A 69 4.52 -19.12 20.77
C GLY A 69 5.43 -18.47 21.81
N ARG A 70 4.84 -18.02 22.93
CA ARG A 70 5.46 -17.42 24.12
C ARG A 70 6.14 -16.05 23.91
N GLY A 71 5.58 -15.05 24.57
CA GLY A 71 6.10 -13.68 24.58
C GLY A 71 7.48 -13.53 25.25
N GLY A 72 8.04 -12.32 25.13
CA GLY A 72 9.14 -11.91 26.01
C GLY A 72 9.80 -10.58 25.66
N LYS A 73 10.19 -10.34 24.40
CA LYS A 73 11.03 -9.16 24.05
C LYS A 73 10.65 -8.47 22.74
N THR A 74 10.37 -9.24 21.67
CA THR A 74 10.00 -8.69 20.35
C THR A 74 8.67 -7.93 20.34
N SER A 75 7.78 -8.16 21.32
CA SER A 75 6.50 -7.44 21.40
C SER A 75 6.71 -5.96 21.71
N LYS A 76 7.66 -5.62 22.59
CA LYS A 76 7.86 -4.25 23.04
C LYS A 76 8.51 -3.38 21.97
N GLU A 77 9.44 -3.94 21.21
CA GLU A 77 10.03 -3.28 20.04
C GLU A 77 8.96 -3.00 18.97
N ARG A 78 8.10 -3.98 18.66
CA ARG A 78 6.98 -3.76 17.73
C ARG A 78 5.99 -2.72 18.23
N ASP A 79 5.62 -2.77 19.51
CA ASP A 79 4.71 -1.79 20.11
C ASP A 79 5.32 -0.37 20.00
N ASN A 80 6.63 -0.21 20.24
CA ASN A 80 7.36 1.06 20.07
C ASN A 80 7.38 1.53 18.60
N GLU A 81 7.62 0.62 17.64
CA GLU A 81 7.60 0.95 16.21
C GLU A 81 6.20 1.42 15.76
N ILE A 82 5.15 0.74 16.20
CA ILE A 82 3.77 1.15 15.94
C ILE A 82 3.48 2.49 16.62
N GLU A 83 3.95 2.71 17.85
CA GLU A 83 3.78 3.98 18.55
C GLU A 83 4.49 5.14 17.82
N ALA A 84 5.66 4.91 17.23
CA ALA A 84 6.34 5.90 16.39
C ALA A 84 5.50 6.32 15.18
N ILE A 85 4.85 5.35 14.51
CA ILE A 85 3.90 5.63 13.41
C ILE A 85 2.73 6.47 13.92
N VAL A 86 2.16 6.11 15.08
CA VAL A 86 1.03 6.86 15.68
C VAL A 86 1.43 8.30 15.97
N ARG A 87 2.60 8.53 16.58
CA ARG A 87 3.12 9.87 16.88
C ARG A 87 3.39 10.67 15.61
N TYR A 88 3.95 10.03 14.58
CA TYR A 88 4.15 10.67 13.27
C TYR A 88 2.84 11.12 12.64
N VAL A 89 1.84 10.24 12.57
CA VAL A 89 0.53 10.59 12.01
C VAL A 89 -0.15 11.69 12.82
N ALA A 90 -0.06 11.64 14.16
CA ALA A 90 -0.59 12.68 15.03
C ALA A 90 0.02 14.05 14.70
N LEU A 91 1.35 14.11 14.56
CA LEU A 91 2.08 15.32 14.19
C LEU A 91 1.62 15.88 12.83
N GLN A 92 1.54 15.03 11.80
CA GLN A 92 1.15 15.44 10.45
C GLN A 92 -0.31 15.91 10.38
N MET A 93 -1.18 15.32 11.19
CA MET A 93 -2.60 15.69 11.27
C MET A 93 -2.88 16.79 12.32
N LYS A 94 -1.85 17.34 12.95
CA LYS A 94 -1.94 18.38 14.00
C LYS A 94 -2.85 17.96 15.16
N ILE A 95 -2.79 16.69 15.53
CA ILE A 95 -3.46 16.12 16.70
C ILE A 95 -2.42 15.91 17.78
N GLU A 96 -2.76 16.29 19.00
CA GLU A 96 -1.94 16.01 20.16
C GLU A 96 -1.78 14.49 20.34
N PRO A 97 -0.54 13.96 20.46
CA PRO A 97 -0.30 12.52 20.50
C PRO A 97 -1.08 11.80 21.59
N GLU A 98 -1.29 12.43 22.74
CA GLU A 98 -2.03 11.87 23.87
C GLU A 98 -3.49 11.56 23.50
N ARG A 99 -4.11 12.40 22.68
CA ARG A 99 -5.50 12.23 22.20
C ARG A 99 -5.66 11.05 21.24
N MET A 100 -4.56 10.55 20.67
CA MET A 100 -4.56 9.33 19.86
C MET A 100 -4.85 8.08 20.69
N PHE A 101 -4.59 8.12 22.00
CA PHE A 101 -4.80 7.00 22.92
C PHE A 101 -6.09 7.11 23.72
N GLU A 102 -6.72 8.29 23.71
CA GLU A 102 -8.01 8.50 24.34
C GLU A 102 -9.16 7.84 23.56
N MET A 103 -10.23 7.45 24.27
CA MET A 103 -11.45 6.91 23.65
C MET A 103 -12.43 8.01 23.18
N SER A 104 -11.97 9.26 23.10
CA SER A 104 -12.79 10.40 22.69
C SER A 104 -13.34 10.21 21.28
N LYS A 105 -14.65 10.40 21.09
CA LYS A 105 -15.32 10.27 19.78
C LYS A 105 -15.22 11.53 18.91
N MET A 106 -14.45 12.55 19.31
CA MET A 106 -14.25 13.73 18.47
C MET A 106 -13.76 13.33 17.09
N ASP A 107 -14.42 13.85 16.05
CA ASP A 107 -14.25 13.38 14.67
C ASP A 107 -12.81 13.49 14.18
N ALA A 108 -12.10 14.57 14.52
CA ALA A 108 -10.72 14.78 14.09
C ALA A 108 -9.75 13.73 14.65
N ALA A 109 -9.78 13.50 15.96
CA ALA A 109 -8.95 12.47 16.61
C ALA A 109 -9.37 11.05 16.19
N SER A 110 -10.67 10.81 16.02
CA SER A 110 -11.20 9.54 15.52
C SER A 110 -10.68 9.23 14.12
N ASN A 111 -10.72 10.20 13.22
CA ASN A 111 -10.20 10.07 11.86
C ASN A 111 -8.68 9.85 11.86
N ALA A 112 -7.92 10.60 12.67
CA ALA A 112 -6.48 10.41 12.79
C ALA A 112 -6.11 9.00 13.28
N ARG A 113 -6.86 8.45 14.25
CA ARG A 113 -6.66 7.06 14.69
C ARG A 113 -6.91 6.04 13.60
N LYS A 114 -7.96 6.21 12.77
CA LYS A 114 -8.21 5.33 11.61
C LYS A 114 -7.04 5.35 10.63
N VAL A 115 -6.55 6.55 10.30
CA VAL A 115 -5.40 6.75 9.42
C VAL A 115 -4.16 6.08 10.02
N ALA A 116 -3.86 6.31 11.30
CA ALA A 116 -2.71 5.70 11.96
C ALA A 116 -2.79 4.16 12.01
N MET A 117 -3.96 3.59 12.30
CA MET A 117 -4.19 2.14 12.25
C MET A 117 -3.94 1.57 10.85
N TRP A 118 -4.38 2.27 9.81
CA TRP A 118 -4.17 1.87 8.42
C TRP A 118 -2.70 1.95 8.03
N VAL A 119 -2.01 3.05 8.36
CA VAL A 119 -0.57 3.23 8.07
C VAL A 119 0.24 2.14 8.76
N ALA A 120 -0.03 1.86 10.04
CA ALA A 120 0.63 0.77 10.75
C ALA A 120 0.40 -0.58 10.05
N TYR A 121 -0.85 -0.89 9.69
CA TYR A 121 -1.21 -2.14 9.01
C TYR A 121 -0.51 -2.33 7.65
N GLN A 122 -0.24 -1.23 6.92
CA GLN A 122 0.41 -1.27 5.60
C GLN A 122 1.93 -1.13 5.64
N PHE A 123 2.49 -0.54 6.71
CA PHE A 123 3.92 -0.27 6.81
C PHE A 123 4.73 -1.56 6.90
N ARG A 124 4.31 -2.47 7.78
CA ARG A 124 4.93 -3.77 8.03
C ARG A 124 3.82 -4.78 8.36
N PRO A 125 4.10 -6.10 8.26
CA PRO A 125 3.12 -7.14 8.59
C PRO A 125 2.86 -7.26 10.10
N TYR A 126 2.38 -6.19 10.75
CA TYR A 126 1.97 -6.24 12.15
C TYR A 126 0.64 -6.99 12.30
N ILE A 127 0.48 -7.70 13.42
CA ILE A 127 -0.81 -8.30 13.75
C ILE A 127 -1.77 -7.23 14.22
N LEU A 128 -3.03 -7.33 13.85
CA LEU A 128 -4.11 -6.46 14.34
C LEU A 128 -4.16 -6.39 15.88
N ARG A 129 -3.75 -7.46 16.57
CA ARG A 129 -3.67 -7.50 18.04
C ARG A 129 -2.56 -6.59 18.59
N ASP A 130 -1.41 -6.52 17.93
CA ASP A 130 -0.31 -5.64 18.33
C ASP A 130 -0.71 -4.17 18.10
N ILE A 131 -1.32 -3.87 16.95
CA ILE A 131 -1.88 -2.53 16.67
C ILE A 131 -2.93 -2.15 17.74
N ALA A 132 -3.87 -3.04 18.05
CA ALA A 132 -4.89 -2.79 19.06
C ALA A 132 -4.29 -2.51 20.45
N ARG A 133 -3.23 -3.23 20.82
CA ARG A 133 -2.53 -3.06 22.10
C ARG A 133 -1.97 -1.65 22.26
N VAL A 134 -1.33 -1.11 21.23
CA VAL A 134 -0.76 0.26 21.24
C VAL A 134 -1.86 1.31 21.42
N PHE A 135 -3.02 1.14 20.79
CA PHE A 135 -4.19 2.00 21.01
C PHE A 135 -4.91 1.74 22.34
N ARG A 136 -4.34 0.95 23.25
CA ARG A 136 -4.92 0.56 24.56
C ARG A 136 -6.29 -0.10 24.40
N ARG A 137 -6.51 -0.82 23.30
CA ARG A 137 -7.75 -1.55 23.00
C ARG A 137 -7.58 -3.04 23.23
N ARG A 138 -8.58 -3.64 23.89
CA ARG A 138 -8.63 -5.09 24.12
C ARG A 138 -8.98 -5.87 22.86
N ASP A 139 -9.77 -5.27 21.97
CA ASP A 139 -10.33 -5.94 20.79
C ASP A 139 -9.71 -5.44 19.48
N HIS A 140 -9.21 -6.38 18.70
CA HIS A 140 -8.60 -6.15 17.39
C HIS A 140 -9.63 -5.98 16.27
N ALA A 141 -10.89 -6.43 16.46
CA ALA A 141 -11.95 -6.21 15.49
C ALA A 141 -12.26 -4.72 15.32
N THR A 142 -12.01 -3.90 16.35
CA THR A 142 -12.13 -2.44 16.26
C THR A 142 -11.12 -1.86 15.26
N VAL A 143 -9.87 -2.34 15.25
CA VAL A 143 -8.84 -1.90 14.30
C VAL A 143 -9.25 -2.28 12.88
N PHE A 144 -9.70 -3.52 12.70
CA PHE A 144 -10.16 -4.00 11.41
C PHE A 144 -11.35 -3.21 10.86
N ARG A 145 -12.35 -2.93 11.72
CA ARG A 145 -13.51 -2.11 11.36
C ARG A 145 -13.10 -0.67 11.05
N ALA A 146 -12.18 -0.09 11.81
CA ALA A 146 -11.67 1.26 11.58
C ALA A 146 -11.05 1.37 10.19
N ILE A 147 -10.14 0.46 9.84
CA ILE A 147 -9.47 0.37 8.52
C ILE A 147 -10.49 0.24 7.39
N ARG A 148 -11.47 -0.66 7.52
CA ARG A 148 -12.52 -0.85 6.49
C ARG A 148 -13.51 0.30 6.37
N SER A 149 -13.68 1.09 7.43
CA SER A 149 -14.62 2.21 7.44
C SER A 149 -14.05 3.51 6.86
N MET A 150 -12.83 3.50 6.33
CA MET A 150 -12.18 4.69 5.78
C MET A 150 -12.78 5.08 4.43
N SER A 151 -12.95 6.38 4.21
CA SER A 151 -13.29 6.91 2.88
C SER A 151 -12.08 6.89 1.94
N ASN A 152 -12.32 6.97 0.64
CA ASN A 152 -11.25 7.06 -0.37
C ASN A 152 -10.30 8.24 -0.11
N SER A 153 -10.82 9.39 0.35
CA SER A 153 -10.02 10.55 0.71
C SER A 153 -9.10 10.29 1.91
N GLN A 154 -9.59 9.55 2.91
CA GLN A 154 -8.79 9.13 4.07
C GLN A 154 -7.71 8.13 3.67
N VAL A 155 -8.02 7.19 2.78
CA VAL A 155 -7.04 6.23 2.26
C VAL A 155 -5.95 6.93 1.46
N ALA A 156 -6.29 7.90 0.61
CA ALA A 156 -5.31 8.69 -0.14
C ALA A 156 -4.37 9.47 0.79
N LEU A 157 -4.92 10.09 1.84
CA LEU A 157 -4.11 10.75 2.87
C LEU A 157 -3.20 9.76 3.60
N ALA A 158 -3.73 8.61 4.01
CA ALA A 158 -2.97 7.59 4.71
C ALA A 158 -1.84 7.02 3.85
N GLN A 159 -2.09 6.79 2.56
CA GLN A 159 -1.07 6.35 1.60
C GLN A 159 0.05 7.39 1.48
N LYS A 160 -0.28 8.68 1.35
CA LYS A 160 0.73 9.75 1.32
C LYS A 160 1.61 9.72 2.58
N LEU A 161 0.98 9.64 3.76
CA LEU A 161 1.69 9.60 5.05
C LEU A 161 2.57 8.35 5.18
N LEU A 162 2.11 7.21 4.67
CA LEU A 162 2.88 5.98 4.64
C LEU A 162 4.14 6.14 3.77
N ASP A 163 4.01 6.74 2.59
CA ASP A 163 5.12 6.95 1.66
C ASP A 163 6.13 7.96 2.22
N ASP A 164 5.65 9.03 2.86
CA ASP A 164 6.50 9.98 3.58
C ASP A 164 7.25 9.29 4.73
N TYR A 165 6.57 8.47 5.53
CA TYR A 165 7.18 7.76 6.66
C TYR A 165 8.23 6.74 6.21
N ARG A 166 7.97 6.00 5.11
CA ARG A 166 8.95 5.09 4.50
C ARG A 166 10.19 5.84 4.03
N ARG A 167 10.03 7.00 3.39
CA ARG A 167 11.16 7.83 2.94
C ARG A 167 12.06 8.24 4.11
N ILE A 168 11.48 8.68 5.23
CA ILE A 168 12.24 9.05 6.43
C ILE A 168 13.01 7.83 6.98
N HIS A 169 12.34 6.69 7.14
CA HIS A 169 12.98 5.45 7.64
C HIS A 169 14.11 4.94 6.73
N HIS A 170 13.96 5.05 5.41
CA HIS A 170 15.02 4.68 4.47
C HIS A 170 16.23 5.63 4.57
N ALA A 171 15.99 6.95 4.67
CA ALA A 171 17.07 7.92 4.85
C ALA A 171 17.82 7.75 6.19
N GLU A 172 17.10 7.41 7.26
CA GLU A 172 17.68 7.10 8.57
C GLU A 172 18.54 5.82 8.52
N ALA A 173 18.15 4.81 7.74
CA ALA A 173 18.93 3.59 7.55
C ALA A 173 20.24 3.83 6.77
N GLU A 174 20.25 4.78 5.83
CA GLU A 174 21.46 5.17 5.07
C GLU A 174 22.43 6.02 5.89
N THR A 175 21.92 6.77 6.88
CA THR A 175 22.71 7.72 7.70
C THR A 175 23.15 7.15 9.05
N ALA A 176 22.63 6.00 9.46
CA ALA A 176 23.05 5.33 10.69
C ALA A 176 24.53 4.89 10.58
N PRO A 177 25.44 5.39 11.44
CA PRO A 177 26.81 4.90 11.47
C PRO A 177 26.75 3.42 11.87
N GLY A 178 27.28 2.56 11.01
CA GLY A 178 27.31 1.11 11.23
C GLY A 178 27.96 0.79 12.57
N VAL A 179 27.15 0.48 13.58
CA VAL A 179 27.61 -0.12 14.83
C VAL A 179 28.05 -1.54 14.47
N ASN A 180 29.36 -1.71 14.30
CA ASN A 180 30.08 -2.97 14.13
C ASN A 180 29.44 -3.99 13.17
N GLY A 181 29.77 -3.89 11.90
CA GLY A 181 29.53 -4.98 10.95
C GLY A 181 29.74 -4.55 9.51
N THR A 182 30.99 -4.63 9.05
CA THR A 182 31.39 -4.73 7.63
C THR A 182 30.67 -3.78 6.66
N ASN A 183 31.33 -2.68 6.33
CA ASN A 183 31.10 -1.95 5.09
C ASN A 183 31.17 -2.92 3.88
N ALA A 184 30.33 -2.66 2.86
CA ALA A 184 30.05 -3.52 1.70
C ALA A 184 31.26 -3.90 0.80
N GLN A 185 32.47 -3.55 1.21
CA GLN A 185 33.73 -3.84 0.54
C GLN A 185 34.58 -4.89 1.29
N GLY A 186 34.09 -5.47 2.39
CA GLY A 186 34.73 -6.64 3.02
C GLY A 186 36.14 -6.40 3.54
N GLN A 187 36.56 -5.16 3.77
CA GLN A 187 37.82 -4.84 4.43
C GLN A 187 37.56 -4.58 5.90
N GLY A 188 37.81 -5.60 6.73
CA GLY A 188 37.98 -5.41 8.16
C GLY A 188 39.22 -4.57 8.40
N LEU A 189 39.04 -3.36 8.96
CA LEU A 189 40.12 -2.65 9.62
C LEU A 189 40.47 -3.46 10.87
N ALA A 190 41.50 -4.29 10.77
CA ALA A 190 42.22 -4.76 11.93
C ALA A 190 42.85 -3.53 12.58
N GLU A 191 42.30 -3.10 13.71
CA GLU A 191 42.98 -2.20 14.63
C GLU A 191 44.30 -2.87 15.05
N THR A 192 45.40 -2.45 14.43
CA THR A 192 46.72 -2.65 15.04
C THR A 192 46.81 -1.68 16.20
N ASP A 193 46.65 -2.23 17.40
CA ASP A 193 46.91 -1.61 18.68
C ASP A 193 48.40 -1.21 18.76
N GLU A 194 48.72 0.00 18.32
CA GLU A 194 50.00 0.65 18.58
C GLU A 194 49.75 1.90 19.44
N ARG A 195 49.59 1.70 20.75
CA ARG A 195 50.05 2.64 21.80
C ARG A 195 49.73 2.12 23.20
N ALA A 196 50.68 1.39 23.77
CA ALA A 196 51.00 1.48 25.19
C ALA A 196 52.53 1.56 25.32
N VAL A 197 53.01 2.80 25.41
CA VAL A 197 54.31 3.15 25.98
C VAL A 197 54.14 3.21 27.49
#